data_AF-A0A967E5L9-F1
#
_entry.id   AF-A0A967E5L9-F1
#
_cell.length_a   1.000
_cell.length_b   1.000
_cell.length_c   1.000
_cell.angle_alpha   90.00
_cell.angle_beta   90.00
_cell.angle_gamma   90.00
#
_symmetry.space_group_name_H-M   'P 1'
#
loop_
_entity.id
_entity.type
_entity.pdbx_description
1 polymer ?
#
loop_
_entity_poly.entity_id
_entity_poly.type
_entity_poly.pdbx_seq_one_letter_code
_entity_poly.pdbx_strand_id
1 'polypeptide(L)'
;MDELKRKKTSVYRGLCLAGSFLLLLMAVFHGSGFWYVSDTIMKSNADGFLKEIVPVLFAHPSVHLAGLAAFGILALFLQTDAKRVLLLLSALVVLDALLAFYLGGTLPGMSLLLGALCFIVANYFSQQATID
;
A
#
# COMPACT_ATOMS: atom_id res chain seq x y z
N MET A 1 -27.23 -9.58 18.81
CA MET A 1 -26.46 -10.12 17.68
C MET A 1 -26.07 -9.02 16.69
N ASP A 2 -26.97 -8.08 16.42
CA ASP A 2 -26.77 -6.98 15.45
C ASP A 2 -25.72 -5.93 15.84
N GLU A 3 -25.56 -5.65 17.14
CA GLU A 3 -24.56 -4.69 17.61
C GLU A 3 -23.12 -5.19 17.37
N LEU A 4 -22.87 -6.47 17.65
CA LEU A 4 -21.56 -7.08 17.42
C LEU A 4 -21.20 -7.10 15.92
N LYS A 5 -22.17 -7.40 15.06
CA LYS A 5 -22.01 -7.40 13.60
C LYS A 5 -21.70 -5.99 13.07
N ARG A 6 -22.43 -4.98 13.55
CA ARG A 6 -22.20 -3.57 13.22
C ARG A 6 -20.81 -3.10 13.64
N LYS A 7 -20.38 -3.46 14.86
CA LYS A 7 -19.04 -3.12 15.36
C LYS A 7 -17.93 -3.72 14.49
N LYS A 8 -18.05 -5.00 14.12
CA LYS A 8 -17.09 -5.68 13.24
C LYS A 8 -17.01 -5.06 11.85
N THR A 9 -18.16 -4.68 11.27
CA THR A 9 -18.22 -3.98 9.98
C THR A 9 -17.54 -2.61 10.06
N SER A 10 -17.74 -1.86 11.15
CA SER A 10 -17.07 -0.58 11.37
C SER A 10 -15.54 -0.75 11.48
N VAL A 11 -15.08 -1.74 12.25
CA VAL A 11 -13.65 -2.06 12.38
C VAL A 11 -13.04 -2.44 11.04
N TYR A 12 -13.70 -3.32 10.29
CA TYR A 12 -13.29 -3.70 8.93
C TYR A 12 -13.09 -2.48 8.02
N ARG A 13 -14.09 -1.59 7.97
CA ARG A 13 -14.04 -0.38 7.15
C ARG A 13 -12.91 0.55 7.58
N GLY A 14 -12.80 0.79 8.89
CA GLY A 14 -11.76 1.65 9.46
C GLY A 14 -10.36 1.14 9.14
N LEU A 15 -10.13 -0.16 9.24
CA LEU A 15 -8.85 -0.79 8.94
C LEU A 15 -8.49 -0.71 7.45
N CYS A 16 -9.44 -0.97 6.53
CA CYS A 16 -9.18 -0.83 5.10
C CYS A 16 -8.83 0.62 4.73
N LEU A 17 -9.55 1.59 5.30
CA LEU A 17 -9.28 3.00 5.08
C LEU A 17 -7.92 3.43 5.67
N ALA A 18 -7.61 2.98 6.89
CA ALA A 18 -6.33 3.28 7.54
C ALA A 18 -5.15 2.70 6.76
N GLY A 19 -5.23 1.43 6.34
CA GLY A 19 -4.21 0.78 5.52
C GLY A 19 -4.02 1.51 4.17
N SER A 20 -5.13 1.83 3.49
CA SER A 20 -5.09 2.55 2.21
C SER A 20 -4.50 3.96 2.37
N PHE A 21 -4.84 4.66 3.46
CA PHE A 21 -4.28 5.97 3.77
C PHE A 21 -2.77 5.90 4.01
N LEU A 22 -2.29 4.92 4.76
CA LEU A 22 -0.85 4.72 4.99
C LEU A 22 -0.09 4.44 3.68
N LEU A 23 -0.66 3.66 2.78
CA LEU A 23 -0.08 3.42 1.45
C LEU A 23 -0.03 4.71 0.61
N LEU A 24 -1.11 5.51 0.59
CA LEU A 24 -1.14 6.79 -0.12
C LEU A 24 -0.15 7.80 0.46
N LEU A 25 -0.07 7.88 1.79
CA LEU A 25 0.90 8.73 2.47
C LEU A 25 2.33 8.34 2.07
N MET A 26 2.64 7.04 2.03
CA MET A 26 3.94 6.56 1.59
C MET A 26 4.18 6.81 0.09
N ALA A 27 3.16 6.64 -0.76
CA ALA A 27 3.26 6.92 -2.19
C ALA A 27 3.64 8.39 -2.44
N VAL A 28 3.00 9.32 -1.74
CA VAL A 28 3.29 10.76 -1.80
C VAL A 28 4.67 11.07 -1.20
N PHE A 29 4.99 10.51 -0.03
CA PHE A 29 6.29 10.71 0.61
C PHE A 29 7.44 10.27 -0.30
N HIS A 30 7.39 9.04 -0.84
CA HIS A 30 8.38 8.54 -1.78
C HIS A 30 8.41 9.39 -3.07
N GLY A 31 7.23 9.70 -3.62
CA GLY A 31 7.09 10.45 -4.87
C GLY A 31 7.62 11.88 -4.77
N SER A 32 7.63 12.48 -3.58
CA SER A 32 8.16 13.83 -3.35
C SER A 32 9.65 13.95 -3.70
N GLY A 33 10.41 12.84 -3.69
CA GLY A 33 11.82 12.79 -4.08
C GLY A 33 12.05 12.78 -5.60
N PHE A 34 11.01 12.69 -6.43
CA PHE A 34 11.13 12.45 -7.87
C PHE A 34 11.98 13.51 -8.58
N TRP A 35 11.72 14.79 -8.33
CA TRP A 35 12.45 15.88 -8.97
C TRP A 35 13.92 15.91 -8.58
N TYR A 36 14.22 15.62 -7.30
CA TYR A 36 15.58 15.53 -6.80
C TYR A 36 16.35 14.42 -7.50
N VAL A 37 15.79 13.20 -7.54
CA VAL A 37 16.45 12.05 -8.19
C VAL A 37 16.61 12.27 -9.69
N SER A 38 15.59 12.82 -10.35
CA SER A 38 15.61 13.10 -11.79
C SER A 38 16.68 14.13 -12.16
N ASP A 39 16.76 15.24 -11.42
CA ASP A 39 17.80 16.26 -11.66
C ASP A 39 19.20 15.71 -11.36
N THR A 40 19.35 14.94 -10.28
CA THR A 40 20.62 14.32 -9.90
C THR A 40 21.14 13.36 -10.98
N ILE A 41 20.30 12.47 -11.50
CA ILE A 41 20.74 11.52 -12.53
C ILE A 41 21.06 12.24 -13.85
N MET A 42 20.28 13.26 -14.22
CA MET A 42 20.51 14.02 -15.45
C MET A 42 21.86 14.76 -15.44
N LYS A 43 22.26 15.29 -14.27
CA LYS A 43 23.55 15.97 -14.07
C LYS A 43 24.73 15.04 -13.83
N SER A 44 24.48 13.75 -13.58
CA SER A 44 25.54 12.77 -13.36
C SER A 44 26.29 12.40 -14.65
N ASN A 45 27.39 11.68 -14.51
CA ASN A 45 28.13 11.04 -15.59
C ASN A 45 27.56 9.67 -16.01
N ALA A 46 26.34 9.33 -15.60
CA ALA A 46 25.67 8.10 -16.00
C ALA A 46 25.40 8.07 -17.51
N ASP A 47 25.31 6.86 -18.08
CA ASP A 47 24.95 6.66 -19.48
C ASP A 47 23.55 7.23 -19.80
N GLY A 48 23.35 7.63 -21.05
CA GLY A 48 22.09 8.20 -21.53
C GLY A 48 20.87 7.31 -21.23
N PHE A 49 21.03 5.99 -21.38
CA PHE A 49 20.00 5.02 -21.03
C PHE A 49 19.55 5.11 -19.56
N LEU A 50 20.50 5.27 -18.63
CA LEU A 50 20.17 5.39 -17.20
C LEU A 50 19.47 6.72 -16.90
N LYS A 51 19.86 7.80 -17.58
CA LYS A 51 19.21 9.12 -17.46
C LYS A 51 17.74 9.08 -17.86
N GLU A 52 17.39 8.25 -18.84
CA GLU A 52 16.00 8.07 -19.29
C GLU A 52 15.18 7.15 -18.37
N ILE A 53 15.79 6.08 -17.86
CA ILE A 53 15.04 5.03 -17.15
C ILE A 53 14.94 5.26 -15.64
N VAL A 54 15.98 5.78 -15.00
CA VAL A 54 16.01 5.96 -13.54
C VAL A 54 14.85 6.82 -13.04
N PRO A 55 14.48 7.96 -13.67
CA PRO A 55 13.31 8.73 -13.24
C PRO A 55 12.02 7.92 -13.28
N VAL A 56 11.78 7.18 -14.35
CA VAL A 56 10.57 6.37 -14.53
C VAL A 56 10.52 5.24 -13.50
N LEU A 57 11.63 4.53 -13.29
CA LEU A 57 11.73 3.49 -12.26
C LEU A 57 11.55 4.07 -10.86
N PHE A 58 12.03 5.28 -10.60
CA PHE A 58 11.81 5.96 -9.33
C PHE A 58 10.34 6.33 -9.12
N ALA A 59 9.59 6.68 -10.16
CA ALA A 59 8.15 6.95 -10.01
C ALA A 59 7.32 5.68 -9.76
N HIS A 60 7.81 4.51 -10.21
CA HIS A 60 7.05 3.26 -10.19
C HIS A 60 6.53 2.85 -8.80
N PRO A 61 7.33 2.82 -7.71
CA PRO A 61 6.83 2.48 -6.38
C PRO A 61 5.67 3.37 -5.91
N SER A 62 5.70 4.67 -6.22
CA SER A 62 4.60 5.58 -5.83
C SER A 62 3.30 5.24 -6.57
N VAL A 63 3.36 4.96 -7.86
CA VAL A 63 2.19 4.54 -8.65
C VAL A 63 1.69 3.17 -8.18
N HIS A 64 2.61 2.24 -7.91
CA HIS A 64 2.30 0.91 -7.38
C HIS A 64 1.54 1.00 -6.06
N LEU A 65 2.06 1.77 -5.09
CA LEU A 65 1.43 1.97 -3.78
C LEU A 65 0.06 2.64 -3.88
N ALA A 66 -0.12 3.61 -4.78
CA ALA A 66 -1.42 4.21 -5.05
C ALA A 66 -2.42 3.19 -5.62
N GLY A 67 -1.97 2.31 -6.53
CA GLY A 67 -2.78 1.22 -7.05
C GLY A 67 -3.19 0.22 -5.96
N LEU A 68 -2.25 -0.20 -5.11
CA LEU A 68 -2.54 -1.07 -3.97
C LEU A 68 -3.53 -0.43 -2.98
N ALA A 69 -3.41 0.88 -2.72
CA ALA A 69 -4.36 1.61 -1.91
C ALA A 69 -5.77 1.61 -2.52
N ALA A 70 -5.89 1.75 -3.85
CA ALA A 70 -7.17 1.65 -4.54
C ALA A 70 -7.80 0.26 -4.38
N PHE A 71 -7.01 -0.82 -4.39
CA PHE A 71 -7.51 -2.17 -4.08
C PHE A 71 -7.97 -2.32 -2.63
N GLY A 72 -7.29 -1.67 -1.67
CA GLY A 72 -7.71 -1.61 -0.28
C GLY A 72 -9.08 -0.93 -0.11
N ILE A 73 -9.32 0.15 -0.86
CA ILE A 73 -10.64 0.82 -0.90
C ILE A 73 -11.67 -0.05 -1.63
N LEU A 74 -11.31 -0.67 -2.74
CA LEU A 74 -12.18 -1.54 -3.53
C LEU A 74 -12.71 -2.72 -2.69
N ALA A 75 -11.89 -3.27 -1.79
CA ALA A 75 -12.30 -4.36 -0.90
C ALA A 75 -13.58 -4.03 -0.11
N LEU A 76 -13.83 -2.75 0.22
CA LEU A 76 -15.05 -2.31 0.91
C LEU A 76 -16.35 -2.65 0.17
N PHE A 77 -16.27 -2.87 -1.14
CA PHE A 77 -17.41 -3.15 -2.02
C PHE A 77 -17.50 -4.61 -2.48
N LEU A 78 -16.48 -5.42 -2.20
CA LEU A 78 -16.32 -6.77 -2.76
C LEU A 78 -16.92 -7.91 -1.93
N GLN A 79 -17.71 -7.62 -0.89
CA GLN A 79 -18.43 -8.60 -0.07
C GLN A 79 -17.60 -9.88 0.22
N THR A 80 -17.94 -11.02 -0.41
CA THR A 80 -17.30 -12.33 -0.24
C THR A 80 -15.90 -12.40 -0.85
N ASP A 81 -15.63 -11.65 -1.91
CA ASP A 81 -14.33 -11.60 -2.60
C ASP A 81 -13.31 -10.71 -1.88
N ALA A 82 -13.75 -9.86 -0.96
CA ALA A 82 -12.89 -8.97 -0.18
C ALA A 82 -11.75 -9.73 0.53
N LYS A 83 -12.00 -10.97 0.96
CA LYS A 83 -10.96 -11.82 1.60
C LYS A 83 -9.77 -12.09 0.71
N ARG A 84 -10.03 -12.52 -0.53
CA ARG A 84 -8.98 -12.88 -1.48
C ARG A 84 -8.16 -11.65 -1.83
N VAL A 85 -8.85 -10.52 -2.05
CA VAL A 85 -8.22 -9.23 -2.33
C VAL A 85 -7.36 -8.78 -1.15
N LEU A 86 -7.89 -8.76 0.07
CA LEU A 86 -7.13 -8.30 1.24
C LEU A 86 -5.95 -9.20 1.58
N LEU A 87 -6.07 -10.51 1.40
CA LEU A 87 -4.96 -11.44 1.59
C LEU A 87 -3.84 -11.16 0.58
N LEU A 88 -4.15 -11.10 -0.72
CA LEU A 88 -3.18 -10.80 -1.76
C LEU A 88 -2.55 -9.41 -1.57
N LEU A 89 -3.37 -8.41 -1.29
CA LEU A 89 -2.93 -7.05 -1.00
C LEU A 89 -1.96 -7.02 0.18
N SER A 90 -2.30 -7.69 1.29
CA SER A 90 -1.41 -7.73 2.46
C SER A 90 -0.08 -8.42 2.16
N ALA A 91 -0.08 -9.50 1.36
CA ALA A 91 1.14 -10.19 0.97
C ALA A 91 2.04 -9.29 0.11
N LEU A 92 1.48 -8.58 -0.88
CA LEU A 92 2.22 -7.64 -1.71
C LEU A 92 2.81 -6.49 -0.88
N VAL A 93 2.05 -5.90 0.02
CA VAL A 93 2.55 -4.80 0.88
C VAL A 93 3.65 -5.30 1.83
N VAL A 94 3.58 -6.54 2.32
CA VAL A 94 4.69 -7.14 3.09
C VAL A 94 5.94 -7.28 2.23
N LEU A 95 5.82 -7.72 0.98
CA LEU A 95 6.97 -7.80 0.07
C LEU A 95 7.57 -6.42 -0.20
N ASP A 96 6.75 -5.40 -0.42
CA ASP A 96 7.21 -4.01 -0.57
C ASP A 96 7.92 -3.51 0.70
N ALA A 97 7.41 -3.86 1.89
CA ALA A 97 8.04 -3.50 3.15
C ALA A 97 9.42 -4.17 3.30
N LEU A 98 9.53 -5.46 2.97
CA LEU A 98 10.80 -6.19 2.98
C LEU A 98 11.80 -5.58 1.99
N LEU A 99 11.33 -5.20 0.80
CA LEU A 99 12.16 -4.52 -0.20
C LEU A 99 12.61 -3.15 0.32
N ALA A 100 11.74 -2.39 0.98
CA ALA A 100 12.09 -1.11 1.58
C ALA A 100 13.18 -1.27 2.65
N PHE A 101 13.07 -2.27 3.54
CA PHE A 101 14.13 -2.57 4.52
C PHE A 101 15.43 -2.98 3.86
N TYR A 102 15.37 -3.81 2.81
CA TYR A 102 16.54 -4.22 2.04
C TYR A 102 17.29 -3.02 1.42
N LEU A 103 16.54 -2.01 0.96
CA LEU A 103 17.08 -0.76 0.42
C LEU A 103 17.47 0.27 1.51
N GLY A 104 17.41 -0.09 2.80
CA GLY A 104 17.76 0.79 3.92
C GLY A 104 16.66 1.77 4.35
N GLY A 105 15.46 1.67 3.76
CA GLY A 105 14.30 2.49 4.08
C GLY A 105 13.55 1.98 5.32
N THR A 106 14.11 2.16 6.51
CA THR A 106 13.48 1.71 7.77
C THR A 106 12.11 2.33 8.01
N LEU A 107 11.97 3.66 7.85
CA LEU A 107 10.70 4.35 8.03
C LEU A 107 9.65 3.90 6.98
N PRO A 108 9.96 3.85 5.67
CA PRO A 108 9.09 3.25 4.68
C PRO A 108 8.67 1.81 5.02
N GLY A 109 9.61 0.94 5.35
CA GLY A 109 9.32 -0.46 5.69
C GLY A 109 8.37 -0.61 6.86
N MET A 110 8.57 0.15 7.95
CA MET A 110 7.68 0.12 9.12
C MET A 110 6.27 0.63 8.79
N SER A 111 6.16 1.71 8.02
CA SER A 111 4.87 2.26 7.60
C SER A 111 4.10 1.29 6.69
N LEU A 112 4.80 0.62 5.77
CA LEU A 112 4.20 -0.39 4.90
C LEU A 112 3.74 -1.62 5.69
N LEU A 113 4.55 -2.11 6.65
CA LEU A 113 4.14 -3.20 7.54
C LEU A 113 2.88 -2.84 8.33
N LEU A 114 2.78 -1.61 8.83
CA LEU A 114 1.57 -1.16 9.53
C LEU A 114 0.34 -1.19 8.61
N GLY A 115 0.49 -0.74 7.35
CA GLY A 115 -0.55 -0.84 6.34
C GLY A 115 -0.96 -2.30 6.05
N ALA A 116 0.02 -3.19 5.90
CA ALA A 116 -0.23 -4.62 5.71
C ALA A 116 -0.98 -5.24 6.90
N LEU A 117 -0.59 -4.90 8.14
CA LEU A 117 -1.27 -5.34 9.35
C LEU A 117 -2.72 -4.87 9.39
N CYS A 118 -3.01 -3.63 8.96
CA CYS A 118 -4.38 -3.16 8.82
C CYS A 118 -5.19 -4.07 7.89
N PHE A 119 -4.65 -4.45 6.73
CA PHE A 119 -5.33 -5.33 5.78
C PHE A 119 -5.46 -6.79 6.29
N ILE A 120 -4.46 -7.31 7.00
CA ILE A 120 -4.53 -8.65 7.64
C ILE A 120 -5.66 -8.69 8.68
N VAL A 121 -5.72 -7.69 9.55
CA VAL A 121 -6.75 -7.61 10.58
C VAL A 121 -8.12 -7.36 9.94
N ALA A 122 -8.21 -6.52 8.90
CA ALA A 122 -9.44 -6.33 8.14
C ALA A 122 -9.94 -7.64 7.51
N ASN A 123 -9.04 -8.44 6.92
CA ASN A 123 -9.37 -9.73 6.35
C ASN A 123 -10.00 -10.68 7.38
N TYR A 124 -9.52 -10.67 8.63
CA TYR A 124 -10.13 -11.43 9.72
C TYR A 124 -11.57 -11.00 10.01
N PHE A 125 -11.84 -9.69 10.05
CA PHE A 125 -13.16 -9.14 10.33
C PHE A 125 -14.15 -9.18 9.13
N SER A 126 -13.66 -9.42 7.91
CA SER A 126 -14.48 -9.45 6.69
C SER A 126 -15.52 -10.59 6.66
N GLN A 127 -15.30 -11.73 7.34
CA GLN A 127 -16.19 -12.92 7.27
C GLN A 127 -17.60 -12.73 7.81
N GLN A 128 -17.85 -11.68 8.58
CA GLN A 128 -19.08 -11.56 9.36
C GLN A 128 -19.92 -10.34 8.96
N ALA A 129 -19.42 -9.57 7.98
CA ALA A 129 -20.18 -8.50 7.33
C ALA A 129 -21.05 -9.02 6.17
N THR A 130 -20.83 -10.25 5.69
CA THR A 130 -21.47 -10.85 4.50
C THR A 130 -22.68 -11.74 4.78
N ILE A 131 -23.12 -11.87 6.03
CA ILE A 131 -24.35 -12.59 6.37
C ILE A 131 -25.53 -11.60 6.36
N ASP A 132 -25.78 -10.91 5.25
CA ASP A 132 -27.05 -10.20 4.98
C ASP A 132 -27.59 -10.68 3.63
#